data_AF-A0A2N2C6Q7-F1
#
_entry.id   AF-A0A2N2C6Q7-F1
#
_cell.length_a   1.000
_cell.length_b   1.000
_cell.length_c   1.000
_cell.angle_alpha   90.00
_cell.angle_beta   90.00
_cell.angle_gamma   90.00
#
_symmetry.space_group_name_H-M   'P 1'
#
loop_
_entity.id
_entity.type
_entity.pdbx_description
1 polymer ?
#
loop_
_entity_poly.entity_id
_entity_poly.type
_entity_poly.pdbx_seq_one_letter_code
_entity_poly.pdbx_strand_id
1 'polypeptide(L)'
;MKYSIRANEIKGNEKQQGENASHLRGFATLIIGNDFKISNIAILESNEGKLFVSMPRYKSSDKDEKGENVYKDVCNPITKEFREELYDNILDAFEKAKCADKTEEVKSQEGTEMPSFSVSVTPFEREGSNIRGLARIYFEDCFIVNNVSILQGKEESLFVAMPSYRTKQVDENQKAVYQDVCYPVTKELREKLYGELISSYQEAKDKMETATQMQAQDKVVVNVVQPERETPFR
;
A
#
# COMPACT_ATOMS: atom_id res chain seq x y z
N MET A 1 1.71 10.00 -16.57
CA MET A 1 0.52 9.72 -15.75
C MET A 1 -0.38 10.93 -15.59
N LYS A 2 -1.69 10.78 -15.84
CA LYS A 2 -2.69 11.82 -15.59
C LYS A 2 -3.28 11.67 -14.18
N TYR A 3 -3.37 12.76 -13.43
CA TYR A 3 -3.87 12.73 -12.05
C TYR A 3 -4.51 14.07 -11.66
N SER A 4 -5.40 14.01 -10.67
CA SER A 4 -6.08 15.16 -10.09
C SER A 4 -5.77 15.22 -8.59
N ILE A 5 -5.47 16.42 -8.09
CA ILE A 5 -5.19 16.64 -6.67
C ILE A 5 -6.27 17.51 -6.07
N ARG A 6 -6.78 17.08 -4.91
CA ARG A 6 -7.63 17.87 -4.03
C ARG A 6 -6.91 18.06 -2.70
N ALA A 7 -6.56 19.30 -2.38
CA ALA A 7 -5.99 19.66 -1.09
C ALA A 7 -7.07 20.28 -0.19
N ASN A 8 -7.03 19.94 1.10
CA ASN A 8 -7.86 20.54 2.13
C ASN A 8 -6.96 21.02 3.27
N GLU A 9 -7.14 22.28 3.68
CA GLU A 9 -6.51 22.81 4.87
C GLU A 9 -7.19 22.28 6.12
N ILE A 10 -6.38 21.86 7.10
CA ILE A 10 -6.87 21.64 8.45
C ILE A 10 -6.32 22.76 9.30
N LYS A 11 -7.23 23.63 9.75
CA LYS A 11 -6.93 24.56 10.82
C LYS A 11 -6.72 23.72 12.08
N GLY A 12 -5.44 23.49 12.41
CA GLY A 12 -5.06 22.77 13.61
C GLY A 12 -5.79 23.34 14.81
N ASN A 13 -6.36 22.47 15.64
CA ASN A 13 -6.94 22.92 16.92
C ASN A 13 -5.82 23.62 17.71
N GLU A 14 -5.91 24.95 17.84
CA GLU A 14 -4.98 25.83 18.57
C GLU A 14 -4.82 25.47 20.06
N LYS A 15 -5.48 24.40 20.54
CA LYS A 15 -5.55 24.00 21.96
C LYS A 15 -4.48 23.01 22.43
N GLN A 16 -3.42 22.74 21.66
CA GLN A 16 -2.26 21.98 22.16
C GLN A 16 -0.98 22.82 22.03
N GLN A 17 -0.90 23.90 22.82
CA GLN A 17 0.37 24.51 23.17
C GLN A 17 1.09 23.60 24.17
N GLY A 18 2.15 22.95 23.72
CA GLY A 18 3.06 22.17 24.56
C GLY A 18 3.77 21.10 23.74
N GLU A 19 5.00 21.39 23.30
CA GLU A 19 6.06 20.53 22.67
C GLU A 19 5.69 19.57 21.52
N ASN A 20 4.41 19.27 21.30
CA ASN A 20 3.84 18.42 20.25
C ASN A 20 2.82 19.24 19.45
N ALA A 21 3.23 20.43 18.98
CA ALA A 21 2.44 21.13 17.98
C ALA A 21 2.36 20.20 16.76
N SER A 22 1.15 19.73 16.44
CA SER A 22 0.94 18.89 15.27
C SER A 22 1.40 19.68 14.04
N HIS A 23 2.55 19.33 13.49
CA HIS A 23 3.12 19.89 12.27
C HIS A 23 2.17 19.78 11.06
N LEU A 24 1.06 19.06 11.19
CA LEU A 24 0.04 18.88 10.17
C LEU A 24 -0.70 20.19 9.88
N ARG A 25 -0.56 20.65 8.64
CA ARG A 25 -1.26 21.82 8.08
C ARG A 25 -2.46 21.44 7.21
N GLY A 26 -2.46 20.25 6.62
CA GLY A 26 -3.60 19.79 5.82
C GLY A 26 -3.47 18.37 5.30
N PHE A 27 -4.48 17.95 4.53
CA PHE A 27 -4.46 16.69 3.79
C PHE A 27 -4.70 16.92 2.31
N ALA A 28 -3.99 16.17 1.49
CA ALA A 28 -4.24 16.03 0.08
C ALA A 28 -4.84 14.66 -0.25
N THR A 29 -5.65 14.65 -1.30
CA THR A 29 -6.20 13.47 -1.96
C THR A 29 -5.73 13.50 -3.40
N LEU A 30 -5.14 12.41 -3.85
CA LEU A 30 -4.69 12.20 -5.22
C LEU A 30 -5.66 11.22 -5.91
N ILE A 31 -6.09 11.55 -7.12
CA ILE A 31 -6.95 10.71 -7.95
C ILE A 31 -6.21 10.46 -9.26
N ILE A 32 -5.84 9.20 -9.52
CA ILE A 32 -5.12 8.77 -10.71
C ILE A 32 -6.14 8.32 -11.76
N GLY A 33 -6.09 8.90 -12.96
CA GLY A 33 -6.95 8.52 -14.10
C GLY A 33 -8.46 8.51 -13.80
N ASN A 34 -8.92 9.25 -12.78
CA ASN A 34 -10.29 9.20 -12.21
C ASN A 34 -10.72 7.85 -11.60
N ASP A 35 -9.97 6.79 -11.83
CA ASP A 35 -10.32 5.43 -11.43
C ASP A 35 -9.74 5.01 -10.09
N PHE A 36 -8.65 5.62 -9.63
CA PHE A 36 -7.98 5.23 -8.40
C PHE A 36 -7.78 6.41 -7.45
N LYS A 37 -8.36 6.34 -6.25
CA LYS A 37 -8.28 7.41 -5.26
C LYS A 37 -7.33 7.02 -4.14
N ILE A 38 -6.48 7.97 -3.78
CA ILE A 38 -5.52 7.90 -2.69
C ILE A 38 -5.80 9.08 -1.77
N SER A 39 -6.10 8.77 -0.52
CA SER A 39 -6.44 9.76 0.50
C SER A 39 -5.34 9.85 1.54
N ASN A 40 -5.46 10.82 2.45
CA ASN A 40 -4.63 10.91 3.65
C ASN A 40 -3.14 11.21 3.38
N ILE A 41 -2.84 11.91 2.28
CA ILE A 41 -1.51 12.48 2.05
C ILE A 41 -1.37 13.68 2.98
N ALA A 42 -0.46 13.65 3.93
CA ALA A 42 -0.30 14.70 4.93
C ALA A 42 0.58 15.83 4.42
N ILE A 43 0.17 17.08 4.64
CA ILE A 43 0.98 18.26 4.39
C ILE A 43 1.43 18.77 5.75
N LEU A 44 2.73 18.74 5.98
CA LEU A 44 3.37 19.06 7.25
C LEU A 44 4.21 20.33 7.10
N GLU A 45 4.42 21.05 8.19
CA GLU A 45 5.33 22.18 8.26
C GLU A 45 6.46 21.87 9.23
N SER A 46 7.70 22.04 8.75
CA SER A 46 8.88 21.90 9.58
C SER A 46 8.98 23.05 10.60
N ASN A 47 9.82 22.88 11.63
CA ASN A 47 10.16 23.96 12.58
C ASN A 47 10.73 25.20 11.87
N GLU A 48 11.27 25.04 10.67
CA GLU A 48 11.80 26.11 9.81
C GLU A 48 10.72 26.83 8.97
N GLY A 49 9.44 26.46 9.10
CA GLY A 49 8.35 27.04 8.31
C GLY A 49 8.24 26.52 6.86
N LYS A 50 9.06 25.53 6.49
CA LYS A 50 8.97 24.88 5.17
C LYS A 50 7.86 23.85 5.17
N LEU A 51 6.95 23.94 4.19
CA LEU A 51 5.92 22.93 3.93
C LEU A 51 6.55 21.72 3.23
N PHE A 52 6.17 20.52 3.65
CA PHE A 52 6.59 19.28 3.03
C PHE A 52 5.45 18.26 2.99
N VAL A 53 5.45 17.43 1.95
CA VAL A 53 4.45 16.39 1.74
C VAL A 53 4.93 15.08 2.37
N SER A 54 4.08 14.46 3.18
CA SER A 54 4.27 13.12 3.72
C SER A 54 3.23 12.17 3.18
N MET A 55 3.69 11.13 2.51
CA MET A 55 2.83 10.06 2.04
C MET A 55 2.22 9.25 3.20
N PRO A 56 1.08 8.57 3.00
CA PRO A 56 0.48 7.70 3.99
C PRO A 56 1.44 6.57 4.40
N ARG A 57 1.62 6.36 5.70
CA ARG A 57 2.56 5.37 6.27
C ARG A 57 1.85 4.26 7.01
N TYR A 58 2.41 3.06 6.95
CA TYR A 58 2.03 1.93 7.78
C TYR A 58 3.21 1.44 8.61
N LYS A 59 2.91 0.89 9.79
CA LYS A 59 3.90 0.26 10.65
C LYS A 59 4.25 -1.11 10.07
N SER A 60 5.50 -1.29 9.68
CA SER A 60 6.01 -2.58 9.24
C SER A 60 6.22 -3.51 10.45
N SER A 61 6.25 -4.82 10.18
CA SER A 61 6.67 -5.83 11.15
C SER A 61 8.18 -5.80 11.42
N ASP A 62 8.93 -5.12 10.55
CA ASP A 62 10.38 -5.00 10.66
C ASP A 62 10.75 -4.07 11.83
N LYS A 63 11.76 -4.48 12.59
CA LYS A 63 12.40 -3.67 13.61
C LYS A 63 13.79 -3.29 13.13
N ASP A 64 14.15 -2.03 13.25
CA ASP A 64 15.50 -1.58 12.94
C ASP A 64 16.51 -2.17 13.94
N GLU A 65 17.80 -2.02 13.65
CA GLU A 65 18.91 -2.42 14.53
C GLU A 65 18.81 -1.83 15.95
N LYS A 66 18.05 -0.74 16.11
CA LYS A 66 17.77 -0.07 17.39
C LYS A 66 16.50 -0.57 18.11
N GLY A 67 15.81 -1.56 17.54
CA GLY A 67 14.55 -2.10 18.08
C GLY A 67 13.33 -1.22 17.84
N GLU A 68 13.49 -0.10 17.14
CA GLU A 68 12.42 0.81 16.73
C GLU A 68 11.58 0.20 15.60
N ASN A 69 10.31 0.60 15.50
CA ASN A 69 9.43 0.09 14.45
C ASN A 69 9.74 0.78 13.12
N VAL A 70 9.96 0.00 12.07
CA VAL A 70 10.15 0.56 10.73
C VAL A 70 8.80 0.99 10.16
N TYR A 71 8.72 2.23 9.70
CA TYR A 71 7.55 2.73 8.97
C TYR A 71 7.84 2.68 7.48
N LYS A 72 6.91 2.09 6.73
CA LYS A 72 6.97 2.03 5.27
C LYS A 72 5.80 2.83 4.70
N ASP A 73 6.02 3.44 3.55
CA ASP A 73 4.96 4.18 2.87
C ASP A 73 3.98 3.19 2.22
N VAL A 74 2.69 3.41 2.45
CA VAL A 74 1.59 2.66 1.80
C VAL A 74 1.64 2.90 0.31
N CYS A 75 1.91 4.12 -0.09
CA CYS A 75 2.07 4.48 -1.49
C CYS A 75 3.17 5.51 -1.64
N ASN A 76 3.94 5.39 -2.72
CA ASN A 76 5.03 6.30 -3.00
C ASN A 76 5.27 6.42 -4.50
N PRO A 77 5.69 7.59 -4.98
CA PRO A 77 6.24 7.71 -6.32
C PRO A 77 7.53 6.88 -6.42
N ILE A 78 7.74 6.27 -7.59
CA ILE A 78 8.90 5.43 -7.90
C ILE A 78 10.01 6.30 -8.52
N THR A 79 9.65 7.12 -9.51
CA THR A 79 10.60 7.97 -10.23
C THR A 79 10.80 9.30 -9.49
N LYS A 80 12.02 9.84 -9.56
CA LYS A 80 12.36 11.12 -8.94
C LYS A 80 11.61 12.28 -9.59
N GLU A 81 11.53 12.28 -10.92
CA GLU A 81 10.87 13.33 -11.71
C GLU A 81 9.39 13.46 -11.31
N PHE A 82 8.67 12.33 -11.25
CA PHE A 82 7.27 12.32 -10.83
C PHE A 82 7.10 12.72 -9.36
N ARG A 83 8.06 12.36 -8.49
CA ARG A 83 8.02 12.75 -7.08
C ARG A 83 8.08 14.26 -6.91
N GLU A 84 9.01 14.92 -7.58
CA GLU A 84 9.17 16.37 -7.52
C GLU A 84 7.94 17.06 -8.09
N GLU A 85 7.49 16.65 -9.29
CA GLU A 85 6.29 17.17 -9.94
C GLU A 85 5.03 17.01 -9.06
N LEU A 86 4.83 15.84 -8.47
CA LEU A 86 3.68 15.55 -7.63
C LEU A 86 3.71 16.39 -6.35
N TYR A 87 4.88 16.56 -5.73
CA TYR A 87 4.99 17.32 -4.49
C TYR A 87 4.76 18.81 -4.73
N ASP A 88 5.35 19.36 -5.78
CA ASP A 88 5.16 20.75 -6.17
C ASP A 88 3.68 21.01 -6.48
N ASN A 89 3.03 20.13 -7.25
CA ASN A 89 1.60 20.26 -7.54
C ASN A 89 0.69 20.14 -6.29
N ILE A 90 1.07 19.30 -5.31
CA ILE A 90 0.32 19.20 -4.04
C ILE A 90 0.48 20.49 -3.21
N LEU A 91 1.68 21.05 -3.16
CA LEU A 91 1.96 22.30 -2.44
C LEU A 91 1.22 23.46 -3.11
N ASP A 92 1.25 23.56 -4.43
CA ASP A 92 0.50 24.55 -5.20
C ASP A 92 -1.01 24.42 -4.96
N ALA A 93 -1.54 23.19 -4.95
CA ALA A 93 -2.96 22.94 -4.66
C ALA A 93 -3.32 23.36 -3.22
N PHE A 94 -2.41 23.17 -2.27
CA PHE A 94 -2.60 23.56 -0.88
C PHE A 94 -2.58 25.08 -0.69
N GLU A 95 -1.64 25.78 -1.34
CA GLU A 95 -1.59 27.26 -1.32
C GLU A 95 -2.84 27.87 -1.95
N LYS A 96 -3.32 27.30 -3.07
CA LYS A 96 -4.59 27.69 -3.69
C LYS A 96 -5.78 27.46 -2.77
N ALA A 97 -5.86 26.29 -2.11
CA ALA A 97 -6.91 25.97 -1.16
C ALA A 97 -6.86 26.81 0.14
N LYS A 98 -5.72 27.44 0.44
CA LYS A 98 -5.59 28.39 1.55
C LYS A 98 -6.07 29.79 1.16
N CYS A 99 -5.79 30.21 -0.08
CA CYS A 99 -6.20 31.51 -0.61
C CYS A 99 -7.67 31.55 -1.03
N ALA A 100 -8.22 30.44 -1.52
CA ALA A 100 -9.63 30.28 -1.80
C ALA A 100 -10.26 29.45 -0.68
N ASP A 101 -11.26 29.97 0.04
CA ASP A 101 -12.09 29.23 1.02
C ASP A 101 -12.89 28.04 0.39
N LYS A 102 -12.45 27.49 -0.75
CA LYS A 102 -13.04 26.38 -1.49
C LYS A 102 -11.98 25.37 -1.92
N THR A 103 -12.33 24.09 -1.75
CA THR A 103 -11.64 22.92 -2.30
C THR A 103 -11.61 23.00 -3.82
N GLU A 104 -10.55 23.56 -4.39
CA GLU A 104 -10.34 23.54 -5.84
C GLU A 104 -9.46 22.36 -6.25
N GLU A 105 -9.90 21.68 -7.31
CA GLU A 105 -9.17 20.63 -7.99
C GLU A 105 -8.10 21.27 -8.88
N VAL A 106 -6.82 21.05 -8.56
CA VAL A 106 -5.77 21.29 -9.55
C VAL A 106 -5.80 20.11 -10.51
N LYS A 107 -6.42 20.34 -11.67
CA LYS A 107 -6.55 19.36 -12.75
C LYS A 107 -5.28 19.34 -13.60
N SER A 108 -4.35 18.44 -13.29
CA SER A 108 -3.29 18.06 -14.23
C SER A 108 -3.90 17.13 -15.27
N GLN A 109 -4.64 17.72 -16.21
CA GLN A 109 -5.24 17.11 -17.42
C GLN A 109 -6.31 16.03 -17.17
N GLU A 110 -7.58 16.36 -17.49
CA GLU A 110 -8.67 15.39 -17.56
C GLU A 110 -8.34 14.30 -18.60
N GLY A 111 -8.12 13.09 -18.13
CA GLY A 111 -7.98 11.91 -18.97
C GLY A 111 -8.93 10.82 -18.53
N THR A 112 -9.94 10.56 -19.36
CA THR A 112 -10.85 9.41 -19.28
C THR A 112 -10.15 8.15 -19.80
N GLU A 113 -8.93 7.89 -19.34
CA GLU A 113 -8.15 6.73 -19.80
C GLU A 113 -7.79 5.89 -18.58
N MET A 114 -8.19 4.62 -18.62
CA MET A 114 -7.87 3.65 -17.58
C MET A 114 -6.35 3.59 -17.39
N PRO A 115 -5.84 3.83 -16.18
CA PRO A 115 -4.41 3.81 -15.94
C PRO A 115 -3.87 2.40 -16.17
N SER A 116 -2.73 2.30 -16.86
CA SER A 116 -2.02 1.03 -16.97
C SER A 116 -1.41 0.67 -15.62
N PHE A 117 -1.69 -0.53 -15.14
CA PHE A 117 -1.15 -1.04 -13.88
C PHE A 117 -0.55 -2.43 -14.06
N SER A 118 0.39 -2.78 -13.20
CA SER A 118 0.93 -4.12 -13.04
C SER A 118 0.85 -4.53 -11.58
N VAL A 119 0.70 -5.83 -11.33
CA VAL A 119 0.58 -6.38 -9.97
C VAL A 119 1.70 -7.37 -9.69
N SER A 120 2.21 -7.34 -8.46
CA SER A 120 3.17 -8.31 -7.95
C SER A 120 2.63 -8.89 -6.65
N VAL A 121 2.42 -10.19 -6.61
CA VAL A 121 1.90 -10.90 -5.44
C VAL A 121 2.99 -11.79 -4.84
N THR A 122 3.15 -11.69 -3.54
CA THR A 122 4.01 -12.57 -2.74
C THR A 122 3.11 -13.38 -1.80
N PRO A 123 3.04 -14.72 -1.93
CA PRO A 123 2.37 -15.56 -0.95
C PRO A 123 2.98 -15.32 0.44
N PHE A 124 2.13 -15.07 1.42
CA PHE A 124 2.53 -14.74 2.77
C PHE A 124 1.47 -15.23 3.75
N GLU A 125 1.85 -16.21 4.57
CA GLU A 125 0.99 -16.75 5.61
C GLU A 125 1.46 -16.24 6.97
N ARG A 126 0.53 -15.72 7.77
CA ARG A 126 0.82 -15.27 9.13
C ARG A 126 -0.01 -16.07 10.12
N GLU A 127 0.67 -16.72 11.07
CA GLU A 127 0.04 -17.48 12.14
C GLU A 127 -0.98 -16.63 12.90
N GLY A 128 -2.22 -17.13 13.00
CA GLY A 128 -3.33 -16.44 13.66
C GLY A 128 -4.02 -15.34 12.83
N SER A 129 -3.66 -15.16 11.56
CA SER A 129 -4.32 -14.24 10.64
C SER A 129 -4.84 -14.96 9.40
N ASN A 130 -5.89 -14.42 8.80
CA ASN A 130 -6.46 -14.91 7.54
C ASN A 130 -5.69 -14.41 6.31
N ILE A 131 -4.54 -13.75 6.50
CA ILE A 131 -3.70 -13.24 5.41
C ILE A 131 -2.97 -14.41 4.76
N ARG A 132 -3.13 -14.52 3.45
CA ARG A 132 -2.53 -15.54 2.59
C ARG A 132 -1.53 -14.96 1.59
N GLY A 133 -1.64 -13.68 1.27
CA GLY A 133 -0.73 -13.01 0.35
C GLY A 133 -0.60 -11.52 0.63
N LEU A 134 0.55 -10.98 0.24
CA LEU A 134 0.78 -9.54 0.18
C LEU A 134 1.03 -9.17 -1.28
N ALA A 135 0.33 -8.15 -1.74
CA ALA A 135 0.40 -7.65 -3.09
C ALA A 135 0.89 -6.20 -3.14
N ARG A 136 1.54 -5.88 -4.25
CA ARG A 136 1.99 -4.55 -4.63
C ARG A 136 1.40 -4.24 -5.99
N ILE A 137 0.87 -3.03 -6.15
CA ILE A 137 0.31 -2.54 -7.40
C ILE A 137 1.21 -1.42 -7.89
N TYR A 138 1.60 -1.47 -9.15
CA TYR A 138 2.39 -0.45 -9.81
C TYR A 138 1.51 0.20 -10.87
N PHE A 139 1.51 1.53 -10.95
CA PHE A 139 0.82 2.28 -11.97
C PHE A 139 1.84 3.02 -12.84
N GLU A 140 1.82 2.74 -14.14
CA GLU A 140 2.74 3.29 -15.16
C GLU A 140 4.23 3.31 -14.74
N ASP A 141 4.67 2.36 -13.89
CA ASP A 141 6.01 2.32 -13.28
C ASP A 141 6.46 3.63 -12.57
N CYS A 142 5.53 4.56 -12.37
CA CYS A 142 5.78 5.86 -11.75
C CYS A 142 5.25 5.90 -10.31
N PHE A 143 4.27 5.07 -9.98
CA PHE A 143 3.63 5.05 -8.68
C PHE A 143 3.42 3.63 -8.16
N ILE A 144 3.72 3.37 -6.89
CA ILE A 144 3.51 2.07 -6.25
C ILE A 144 2.53 2.19 -5.09
N VAL A 145 1.68 1.18 -4.93
CA VAL A 145 0.83 0.93 -3.77
C VAL A 145 1.26 -0.39 -3.14
N ASN A 146 1.77 -0.30 -1.93
CA ASN A 146 2.24 -1.40 -1.11
C ASN A 146 1.15 -1.88 -0.14
N ASN A 147 1.36 -3.08 0.40
CA ASN A 147 0.59 -3.63 1.53
C ASN A 147 -0.89 -3.92 1.20
N VAL A 148 -1.19 -4.28 -0.05
CA VAL A 148 -2.49 -4.83 -0.41
C VAL A 148 -2.54 -6.26 0.11
N SER A 149 -3.50 -6.58 0.97
CA SER A 149 -3.57 -7.88 1.65
C SER A 149 -4.55 -8.79 0.95
N ILE A 150 -4.13 -10.02 0.66
CA ILE A 150 -5.01 -11.08 0.17
C ILE A 150 -5.40 -11.94 1.37
N LEU A 151 -6.68 -11.95 1.70
CA LEU A 151 -7.28 -12.62 2.84
C LEU A 151 -8.09 -13.84 2.37
N GLN A 152 -8.19 -14.84 3.23
CA GLN A 152 -9.10 -15.97 3.05
C GLN A 152 -10.31 -15.82 3.98
N GLY A 153 -11.50 -15.85 3.41
CA GLY A 153 -12.76 -15.83 4.15
C GLY A 153 -13.10 -17.17 4.79
N LYS A 154 -14.26 -17.20 5.46
CA LYS A 154 -14.78 -18.41 6.13
C LYS A 154 -15.18 -19.52 5.15
N GLU A 155 -15.50 -19.18 3.91
CA GLU A 155 -15.94 -20.11 2.85
C GLU A 155 -14.83 -20.38 1.84
N GLU A 156 -13.56 -20.29 2.25
CA GLU A 156 -12.39 -20.47 1.38
C GLU A 156 -12.26 -19.45 0.23
N SER A 157 -13.16 -18.47 0.16
CA SER A 157 -13.14 -17.39 -0.80
C SER A 157 -11.96 -16.43 -0.53
N LEU A 158 -11.22 -16.13 -1.59
CA LEU A 158 -10.13 -15.17 -1.55
C LEU A 158 -10.69 -13.74 -1.68
N PHE A 159 -10.26 -12.86 -0.80
CA PHE A 159 -10.65 -11.46 -0.78
C PHE A 159 -9.42 -10.56 -0.82
N VAL A 160 -9.52 -9.48 -1.59
CA VAL A 160 -8.52 -8.41 -1.59
C VAL A 160 -8.94 -7.33 -0.60
N ALA A 161 -8.09 -7.05 0.37
CA ALA A 161 -8.20 -5.92 1.28
C ALA A 161 -7.17 -4.86 0.92
N MET A 162 -7.66 -3.66 0.62
CA MET A 162 -6.81 -2.51 0.36
C MET A 162 -6.13 -2.03 1.66
N PRO A 163 -5.00 -1.31 1.56
CA PRO A 163 -4.37 -0.67 2.71
C PRO A 163 -5.34 0.25 3.45
N SER A 164 -5.58 -0.05 4.72
CA SER A 164 -6.53 0.68 5.57
C SER A 164 -5.88 1.24 6.83
N TYR A 165 -6.48 2.29 7.37
CA TYR A 165 -6.09 2.89 8.64
C TYR A 165 -7.26 2.88 9.62
N ARG A 166 -6.93 2.78 10.90
CA ARG A 166 -7.92 2.83 11.98
C ARG A 166 -8.33 4.28 12.22
N THR A 167 -9.62 4.57 12.06
CA THR A 167 -10.16 5.90 12.37
C THR A 167 -10.39 6.04 13.87
N LYS A 168 -10.57 7.29 14.34
CA LYS A 168 -10.94 7.58 15.74
C LYS A 168 -12.43 7.35 16.01
N GLN A 169 -13.22 7.08 14.97
CA GLN A 169 -14.64 6.80 15.12
C GLN A 169 -14.85 5.34 15.51
N VAL A 170 -15.78 5.14 16.43
CA VAL A 170 -16.28 3.81 16.79
C VAL A 170 -17.69 3.68 16.23
N ASP A 171 -17.96 2.52 15.67
CA ASP A 171 -19.27 2.17 15.15
C ASP A 171 -20.26 1.94 16.29
N GLU A 172 -21.54 1.77 15.97
CA GLU A 172 -22.63 1.50 16.95
C GLU A 172 -22.32 0.28 17.84
N ASN A 173 -21.51 -0.64 17.33
CA ASN A 173 -21.05 -1.85 18.03
C ASN A 173 -19.75 -1.67 18.83
N GLN A 174 -19.30 -0.44 19.09
CA GLN A 174 -18.02 -0.07 19.75
C GLN A 174 -16.76 -0.62 19.06
N LYS A 175 -16.88 -1.08 17.81
CA LYS A 175 -15.72 -1.48 17.00
C LYS A 175 -15.13 -0.25 16.32
N ALA A 176 -13.81 -0.20 16.22
CA ALA A 176 -13.17 0.87 15.48
C ALA A 176 -13.52 0.78 14.00
N VAL A 177 -13.89 1.92 13.41
CA VAL A 177 -14.14 2.03 11.97
C VAL A 177 -12.79 2.12 11.27
N TYR A 178 -12.59 1.27 10.26
CA TYR A 178 -11.42 1.31 9.40
C TYR A 178 -11.79 1.99 8.09
N GLN A 179 -10.88 2.80 7.58
CA GLN A 179 -11.06 3.45 6.29
C GLN A 179 -9.87 3.15 5.40
N ASP A 180 -10.14 2.84 4.13
CA ASP A 180 -9.10 2.55 3.16
C ASP A 180 -8.35 3.84 2.80
N VAL A 181 -7.02 3.77 2.78
CA VAL A 181 -6.15 4.85 2.32
C VAL A 181 -6.31 5.01 0.81
N CYS A 182 -6.31 3.89 0.10
CA CYS A 182 -6.40 3.85 -1.35
C CYS A 182 -7.44 2.85 -1.80
N TYR A 183 -8.25 3.21 -2.79
CA TYR A 183 -9.30 2.34 -3.30
C TYR A 183 -9.66 2.69 -4.75
N PRO A 184 -10.04 1.67 -5.56
CA PRO A 184 -10.59 1.91 -6.88
C PRO A 184 -11.97 2.59 -6.77
N VAL A 185 -12.17 3.63 -7.56
CA VAL A 185 -13.39 4.45 -7.66
C VAL A 185 -14.38 3.81 -8.63
N THR A 186 -13.89 3.33 -9.78
CA THR A 186 -14.74 2.73 -10.81
C THR A 186 -14.89 1.22 -10.62
N LYS A 187 -16.07 0.71 -11.01
CA LYS A 187 -16.39 -0.72 -10.93
C LYS A 187 -15.50 -1.56 -11.85
N GLU A 188 -15.25 -1.06 -13.06
CA GLU A 188 -14.43 -1.74 -14.07
C GLU A 188 -13.00 -1.95 -13.57
N LEU A 189 -12.35 -0.90 -13.05
CA LEU A 189 -11.02 -1.02 -12.47
C LEU A 189 -11.00 -1.96 -11.27
N ARG A 190 -12.03 -1.90 -10.41
CA ARG A 190 -12.13 -2.78 -9.23
C ARG A 190 -12.18 -4.25 -9.63
N GLU A 191 -13.01 -4.62 -10.59
CA GLU A 191 -13.14 -6.00 -11.05
C GLU A 191 -11.85 -6.48 -11.71
N LYS A 192 -11.25 -5.65 -12.56
CA LYS A 192 -9.99 -5.97 -13.24
C LYS A 192 -8.83 -6.15 -12.24
N LEU A 193 -8.63 -5.19 -11.32
CA LEU A 193 -7.59 -5.25 -10.30
C LEU A 193 -7.74 -6.48 -9.42
N TYR A 194 -8.95 -6.76 -8.93
CA TYR A 194 -9.16 -7.85 -7.99
C TYR A 194 -9.01 -9.20 -8.69
N GLY A 195 -9.49 -9.32 -9.93
CA GLY A 195 -9.29 -10.52 -10.75
C GLY A 195 -7.80 -10.79 -11.00
N GLU A 196 -7.03 -9.78 -11.40
CA GLU A 196 -5.60 -9.92 -11.68
C GLU A 196 -4.77 -10.26 -10.44
N LEU A 197 -5.12 -9.68 -9.29
CA LEU A 197 -4.51 -10.00 -8.00
C LEU A 197 -4.77 -11.45 -7.55
N ILE A 198 -6.01 -11.91 -7.69
CA ILE A 198 -6.39 -13.29 -7.33
C ILE A 198 -5.72 -14.29 -8.27
N SER A 199 -5.71 -14.01 -9.59
CA SER A 199 -5.03 -14.85 -10.58
C SER A 199 -3.53 -14.96 -10.29
N SER A 200 -2.87 -13.82 -10.06
CA SER A 200 -1.43 -13.77 -9.72
C SER A 200 -1.12 -14.51 -8.43
N TYR A 201 -2.02 -14.45 -7.44
CA TYR A 201 -1.89 -15.20 -6.20
C TYR A 201 -1.99 -16.71 -6.41
N GLN A 202 -2.97 -17.18 -7.20
CA GLN A 202 -3.12 -18.60 -7.53
C GLN A 202 -1.89 -19.13 -8.25
N GLU A 203 -1.41 -18.42 -9.27
CA GLU A 203 -0.16 -18.79 -9.97
C GLU A 203 1.05 -18.84 -9.04
N ALA A 204 1.17 -17.89 -8.11
CA ALA A 204 2.26 -17.87 -7.15
C ALA A 204 2.16 -19.03 -6.15
N LYS A 205 0.94 -19.40 -5.74
CA LYS A 205 0.68 -20.56 -4.88
C LYS A 205 1.05 -21.87 -5.59
N ASP A 206 0.63 -22.03 -6.85
CA ASP A 206 0.93 -23.23 -7.64
C ASP A 206 2.45 -23.38 -7.87
N LYS A 207 3.15 -22.27 -8.11
CA LYS A 207 4.63 -22.25 -8.19
C LYS A 207 5.28 -22.66 -6.87
N MET A 208 4.75 -22.20 -5.73
CA MET A 208 5.25 -22.58 -4.41
C MET A 208 5.02 -24.07 -4.10
N GLU A 209 3.85 -24.60 -4.45
CA GLU A 209 3.53 -26.02 -4.29
C GLU A 209 4.43 -26.91 -5.18
N THR A 210 4.61 -26.52 -6.44
CA THR A 210 5.48 -27.24 -7.39
C THR A 210 6.94 -27.22 -6.93
N ALA A 211 7.46 -26.07 -6.47
CA ALA A 211 8.82 -25.96 -5.94
C ALA A 211 9.03 -26.85 -4.70
N THR A 212 8.02 -26.95 -3.84
CA THR A 212 8.06 -27.79 -2.64
C THR A 212 8.06 -29.29 -3.00
N GLN A 213 7.31 -29.70 -4.03
CA GLN A 213 7.29 -31.08 -4.52
C GLN A 213 8.60 -31.47 -5.22
N MET A 214 9.21 -30.58 -6.00
CA MET A 214 10.50 -30.85 -6.64
C MET A 214 11.63 -31.02 -5.61
N GLN A 215 11.65 -30.19 -4.55
CA GLN A 215 12.63 -30.34 -3.46
C GLN A 215 12.42 -31.61 -2.61
N ALA A 216 11.18 -32.11 -2.52
CA ALA A 216 10.89 -33.38 -1.86
C ALA A 216 11.39 -34.59 -2.67
N GLN A 217 11.37 -34.52 -4.00
CA GLN A 217 11.88 -35.59 -4.87
C GLN A 217 13.42 -35.66 -4.86
N ASP A 218 14.13 -34.53 -4.85
CA ASP A 218 15.61 -34.52 -4.77
C ASP A 218 16.13 -35.08 -3.42
N LYS A 219 15.40 -34.88 -2.32
CA LYS A 219 15.76 -35.49 -1.01
C LYS A 219 15.56 -37.01 -0.96
N VAL A 220 14.63 -37.55 -1.75
CA VAL A 220 14.40 -39.01 -1.81
C VAL A 220 15.50 -39.70 -2.63
N VAL A 221 16.00 -39.08 -3.70
CA VAL A 221 17.06 -39.67 -4.55
C VAL A 221 18.40 -39.79 -3.81
N VAL A 222 18.74 -38.84 -2.93
CA VAL A 222 20.01 -38.89 -2.15
C VAL A 222 20.01 -40.03 -1.11
N ASN A 223 18.85 -40.44 -0.58
CA ASN A 223 18.78 -41.51 0.42
C ASN A 223 18.75 -42.94 -0.16
N VAL A 224 18.58 -43.11 -1.47
CA VAL A 224 18.57 -44.43 -2.13
C VAL A 224 19.97 -44.85 -2.59
N VAL A 225 20.95 -43.94 -2.61
CA VAL A 225 22.34 -44.23 -3.01
C VAL A 225 23.26 -44.25 -1.78
N GLN A 226 23.01 -45.16 -0.84
CA GLN A 226 24.08 -45.63 0.05
C GLN A 226 24.68 -46.89 -0.58
N PRO A 227 25.98 -46.90 -0.97
CA PRO A 227 26.62 -48.14 -1.37
C PRO A 227 26.82 -49.00 -0.11
N GLU A 228 26.26 -50.21 -0.12
CA GLU A 228 26.61 -51.26 0.84
C GLU A 228 28.14 -51.47 0.79
N ARG A 229 28.86 -50.86 1.73
CA ARG A 229 30.27 -51.16 1.93
C ARG A 229 30.34 -52.39 2.83
N GLU A 230 30.61 -53.53 2.19
CA GLU A 230 31.00 -54.77 2.84
C GLU A 230 32.06 -54.50 3.92
N THR A 231 31.73 -54.85 5.16
CA THR A 231 32.69 -54.89 6.26
C THR A 231 33.51 -56.17 6.14
N PRO A 232 34.86 -56.12 6.01
CA PRO A 232 35.66 -57.33 5.98
C PRO A 232 35.78 -57.88 7.41
N PHE A 233 35.21 -59.06 7.64
CA PHE A 233 35.55 -59.89 8.78
C PHE A 233 36.91 -60.56 8.56
N ARG A 234 37.71 -60.49 9.63
CA ARG A 234 38.85 -61.34 10.03
C ARG A 234 40.26 -60.95 9.60
#